data_AF-A0A1I6IP91-F1
#
_entry.id   AF-A0A1I6IP91-F1
#
_cell.length_a   1.000
_cell.length_b   1.000
_cell.length_c   1.000
_cell.angle_alpha   90.00
_cell.angle_beta   90.00
_cell.angle_gamma   90.00
#
_symmetry.space_group_name_H-M   'P 1'
#
loop_
_entity.id
_entity.type
_entity.pdbx_description
1 polymer ?
#
loop_
_entity_poly.entity_id
_entity_poly.type
_entity_poly.pdbx_seq_one_letter_code
_entity_poly.pdbx_strand_id
1 'polypeptide(L)'
;MASLDTGPLNRYDRLTGENTRALGDDPSDEIRERRIEPELEVFNNGHLNEVYGLLERRDLADPAYATLIFGPGTLTHPRHRTF
;
A
#
# COMPACT_ATOMS: atom_id res chain seq x y z
N MET A 1 13.09 -0.08 7.35
CA MET A 1 11.88 -0.07 6.54
C MET A 1 10.82 0.78 7.21
N ALA A 2 9.83 1.25 6.44
CA ALA A 2 8.63 1.93 6.94
C ALA A 2 7.42 1.48 6.11
N SER A 3 6.26 1.32 6.75
CA SER A 3 5.02 0.92 6.09
C SER A 3 4.45 2.05 5.23
N LEU A 4 3.95 1.71 4.05
CA LEU A 4 3.25 2.61 3.14
C LEU A 4 1.94 1.97 2.70
N ASP A 5 0.82 2.52 3.17
CA ASP A 5 -0.52 2.15 2.72
C ASP A 5 -0.70 2.54 1.24
N THR A 6 -1.03 1.58 0.39
CA THR A 6 -1.04 1.81 -1.08
C THR A 6 -2.38 2.31 -1.61
N GLY A 7 -3.27 2.79 -0.74
CA GLY A 7 -4.57 3.30 -1.15
C GLY A 7 -5.52 3.61 0.03
N PRO A 8 -6.63 4.31 -0.25
CA PRO A 8 -7.63 4.64 0.75
C PRO A 8 -8.29 3.39 1.32
N LEU A 9 -8.52 3.40 2.63
CA LEU A 9 -9.28 2.33 3.28
C LEU A 9 -10.12 2.88 4.43
N ASN A 10 -11.27 2.26 4.64
CA ASN A 10 -12.01 2.46 5.89
C ASN A 10 -11.31 1.68 7.00
N ARG A 11 -10.94 2.38 8.07
CA ARG A 11 -10.43 1.80 9.32
C ARG A 11 -11.52 1.87 10.38
N TYR A 12 -11.76 0.74 11.03
CA TYR A 12 -12.78 0.62 12.08
C TYR A 12 -14.17 1.07 11.60
N ASP A 13 -15.00 1.61 12.50
CA ASP A 13 -16.40 1.90 12.20
C ASP A 13 -16.65 3.27 11.54
N ARG A 14 -15.72 4.23 11.65
CA ARG A 14 -15.99 5.64 11.29
C ARG A 14 -14.80 6.41 10.70
N LEU A 15 -13.65 5.77 10.50
CA LEU A 15 -12.46 6.45 9.98
C LEU A 15 -12.17 5.97 8.56
N THR A 16 -11.77 6.91 7.70
CA THR A 16 -11.25 6.62 6.37
C THR A 16 -9.82 7.12 6.33
N GLY A 17 -8.86 6.22 6.12
CA GLY A 17 -7.53 6.61 5.67
C GLY A 17 -7.66 7.06 4.23
N GLU A 18 -7.34 8.32 3.95
CA GLU A 18 -7.55 8.90 2.62
C GLU A 18 -6.51 8.41 1.61
N ASN A 19 -5.25 8.19 2.05
CA ASN A 19 -4.11 7.60 1.31
C ASN A 19 -4.25 7.71 -0.22
N THR A 20 -4.51 8.92 -0.70
CA THR A 20 -4.71 9.17 -2.12
C THR A 20 -3.38 9.01 -2.82
N ARG A 21 -3.39 8.80 -4.15
CA ARG A 21 -2.14 8.68 -4.91
C ARG A 21 -1.18 9.85 -4.63
N ALA A 22 -1.70 11.08 -4.59
CA ALA A 22 -0.92 12.27 -4.27
C ALA A 22 -0.37 12.26 -2.83
N LEU A 23 -1.14 11.77 -1.85
CA LEU A 23 -0.70 11.64 -0.46
C LEU A 23 0.27 10.47 -0.23
N GLY A 24 0.34 9.50 -1.15
CA GLY A 24 1.33 8.42 -1.12
C GLY A 24 2.67 8.82 -1.76
N ASP A 25 2.67 9.79 -2.67
CA ASP A 25 3.85 10.29 -3.35
C ASP A 25 4.80 11.05 -2.39
N ASP A 26 4.28 11.98 -1.58
CA ASP A 26 5.09 12.79 -0.65
C ASP A 26 5.83 11.94 0.42
N PRO A 27 5.18 10.99 1.12
CA PRO A 27 5.86 10.08 2.05
C PRO A 27 6.86 9.15 1.35
N SER A 28 6.59 8.75 0.10
CA SER A 28 7.52 7.92 -0.67
C SER A 28 8.82 8.65 -0.95
N ASP A 29 8.75 9.94 -1.30
CA ASP A 29 9.93 10.76 -1.55
C ASP A 29 10.73 11.04 -0.26
N GLU A 30 10.06 11.28 0.88
CA GLU A 30 10.71 11.42 2.19
C GLU A 30 11.39 10.12 2.65
N ILE A 31 10.71 8.98 2.50
CA ILE A 31 11.24 7.65 2.82
C ILE A 31 12.52 7.38 2.02
N ARG A 32 12.53 7.75 0.73
CA ARG A 32 13.71 7.61 -0.15
C ARG A 32 14.85 8.55 0.23
N GLU A 33 14.57 9.82 0.54
CA GLU A 33 15.58 10.78 0.98
C GLU A 33 16.32 10.26 2.23
N ARG A 34 15.57 9.64 3.15
CA ARG A 34 16.09 9.02 4.37
C ARG A 34 16.72 7.64 4.14
N ARG A 35 16.76 7.14 2.89
CA ARG A 35 17.23 5.80 2.51
C ARG A 35 16.54 4.68 3.30
N ILE A 36 15.25 4.86 3.57
CA ILE A 36 14.40 3.86 4.18
C ILE A 36 13.70 3.12 3.03
N GLU A 37 13.66 1.79 3.07
CA GLU A 37 12.89 1.01 2.11
C GLU A 37 11.41 0.97 2.53
N PRO A 38 10.46 1.25 1.62
CA PRO A 38 9.03 1.14 1.93
C PRO A 38 8.56 -0.32 1.90
N GLU A 39 7.71 -0.67 2.86
CA GLU A 39 6.86 -1.87 2.82
C GLU A 39 5.50 -1.48 2.25
N LEU A 40 5.15 -2.02 1.08
CA LEU A 40 3.89 -1.70 0.39
C LEU A 40 2.75 -2.53 0.99
N GLU A 41 1.88 -1.89 1.78
CA GLU A 41 0.76 -2.55 2.45
C GLU A 41 -0.48 -2.66 1.53
N VAL A 42 -0.83 -3.89 1.16
CA VAL A 42 -1.90 -4.20 0.19
C VAL A 42 -3.10 -4.83 0.91
N PHE A 43 -4.19 -4.08 0.95
CA PHE A 43 -5.40 -4.47 1.70
C PHE A 43 -6.50 -5.06 0.82
N ASN A 44 -6.50 -4.76 -0.49
CA ASN A 44 -7.49 -5.22 -1.47
C ASN A 44 -6.98 -5.16 -2.93
N ASN A 45 -7.76 -5.65 -3.89
CA ASN A 45 -7.37 -5.68 -5.31
C ASN A 45 -7.12 -4.28 -5.90
N GLY A 46 -7.81 -3.24 -5.40
CA GLY A 46 -7.57 -1.87 -5.82
C GLY A 46 -6.17 -1.40 -5.43
N HIS A 47 -5.73 -1.78 -4.23
CA HIS A 47 -4.40 -1.49 -3.71
C HIS A 47 -3.30 -2.24 -4.48
N LEU A 48 -3.59 -3.48 -4.91
CA LEU A 48 -2.67 -4.26 -5.74
C LEU A 48 -2.46 -3.61 -7.12
N ASN A 49 -3.52 -3.09 -7.73
CA ASN A 49 -3.41 -2.30 -8.97
C ASN A 49 -2.56 -1.04 -8.77
N GLU A 50 -2.68 -0.37 -7.62
CA GLU A 50 -1.85 0.80 -7.32
C GLU A 50 -0.38 0.41 -7.13
N VAL A 51 -0.08 -0.74 -6.51
CA VAL A 51 1.30 -1.25 -6.43
C VAL A 51 1.90 -1.45 -7.82
N TYR A 52 1.18 -2.11 -8.74
CA TYR A 52 1.67 -2.27 -10.12
C TYR A 52 1.93 -0.91 -10.78
N GLY A 53 1.00 0.03 -10.63
CA GLY A 53 1.19 1.39 -11.14
C GLY A 53 2.37 2.12 -10.49
N LEU A 54 2.63 1.94 -9.19
CA LEU A 54 3.77 2.54 -8.51
C LEU A 54 5.09 1.97 -9.01
N LEU A 55 5.18 0.66 -9.21
CA LEU A 55 6.36 -0.01 -9.77
C LEU A 55 6.68 0.47 -11.20
N GLU A 56 5.67 0.83 -11.99
CA GLU A 56 5.89 1.43 -13.32
C GLU A 56 6.38 2.88 -13.26
N ARG A 57 5.92 3.66 -12.27
CA ARG A 57 6.16 5.11 -12.20
C ARG A 57 7.36 5.51 -11.35
N ARG A 58 7.84 4.63 -10.45
CA ARG A 58 8.86 4.96 -9.45
C ARG A 58 9.93 3.87 -9.40
N ASP A 59 11.16 4.30 -9.16
CA ASP A 59 12.34 3.44 -9.06
C ASP A 59 12.42 2.75 -7.68
N LEU A 60 11.47 1.91 -7.30
CA LEU A 60 11.52 1.27 -5.97
C LEU A 60 12.67 0.27 -5.85
N ALA A 61 13.00 -0.14 -4.61
CA ALA A 61 13.98 -1.20 -4.39
C ALA A 61 13.61 -2.44 -5.21
N ASP A 62 14.62 -3.13 -5.77
CA ASP A 62 14.45 -4.37 -6.52
C ASP A 62 15.21 -5.50 -5.79
N PRO A 63 14.50 -6.46 -5.16
CA PRO A 63 13.05 -6.65 -5.23
C PRO A 63 12.26 -5.68 -4.34
N ALA A 64 11.06 -5.31 -4.80
CA ALA A 64 10.12 -4.54 -3.99
C ALA A 64 9.51 -5.40 -2.89
N TYR A 65 9.28 -4.82 -1.71
CA TYR A 65 8.67 -5.51 -0.58
C TYR A 65 7.19 -5.13 -0.45
N ALA A 66 6.31 -6.12 -0.56
CA ALA A 66 4.86 -5.93 -0.43
C ALA A 66 4.26 -6.94 0.55
N THR A 67 3.36 -6.46 1.40
CA THR A 67 2.67 -7.26 2.41
C THR A 67 1.19 -7.31 2.12
N LEU A 68 0.65 -8.53 1.97
CA LEU A 68 -0.79 -8.76 1.81
C LEU A 68 -1.47 -8.79 3.17
N ILE A 69 -2.39 -7.86 3.40
CA ILE A 69 -3.11 -7.71 4.67
C ILE A 69 -4.55 -8.18 4.50
N PHE A 70 -4.90 -9.20 5.27
CA PHE A 70 -6.24 -9.81 5.24
C PHE A 70 -7.07 -9.39 6.45
N GLY A 71 -8.38 -9.27 6.25
CA GLY A 71 -9.29 -8.92 7.33
C GLY A 71 -10.76 -8.87 6.91
N PRO A 72 -11.66 -8.57 7.86
CA PRO A 72 -13.07 -8.34 7.59
C PRO A 72 -13.31 -6.95 6.97
N GLY A 73 -14.57 -6.64 6.64
CA GLY A 73 -14.97 -5.30 6.16
C GLY A 73 -14.52 -5.03 4.73
N THR A 74 -13.80 -3.92 4.52
CA THR A 74 -13.28 -3.50 3.20
C THR A 74 -11.95 -4.18 2.82
N LEU A 75 -11.40 -5.03 3.69
CA LEU A 75 -10.18 -5.78 3.42
C LEU A 75 -10.49 -7.08 2.66
N THR A 76 -9.47 -7.58 1.98
CA THR A 76 -9.49 -8.91 1.38
C THR A 76 -9.68 -9.97 2.48
N HIS A 77 -10.65 -10.87 2.28
CA HIS A 77 -10.86 -11.97 3.22
C HIS A 77 -9.75 -13.03 3.10
N PRO A 78 -9.33 -13.65 4.23
CA PRO A 78 -8.31 -14.69 4.23
C PRO A 78 -8.89 -15.99 3.67
N ARG A 79 -8.75 -16.18 2.36
CA ARG A 79 -9.12 -17.42 1.65
C ARG A 79 -7.93 -17.89 0.83
N HIS A 80 -7.88 -19.20 0.56
CA HIS A 80 -6.82 -19.79 -0.27
C HIS A 80 -6.78 -19.23 -1.69
N ARG A 81 -7.91 -18.70 -2.19
CA ARG A 81 -8.01 -18.04 -3.49
C ARG A 81 -8.52 -16.62 -3.30
N THR A 82 -7.58 -15.71 -3.12
CA THR A 82 -7.83 -14.27 -3.15
C THR A 82 -6.68 -13.55 -3.79
N PHE A 83 -6.97 -12.36 -4.34
CA PHE A 83 -6.20 -11.65 -5.37
C PHE A 83 -6.23 -12.36 -6.72
#